data_AF-A0A0A0VIN3-F1
#
_entry.id   AF-A0A0A0VIN3-F1
#
_cell.length_a   1.000
_cell.length_b   1.000
_cell.length_c   1.000
_cell.angle_alpha   90.00
_cell.angle_beta   90.00
_cell.angle_gamma   90.00
#
_symmetry.space_group_name_H-M   'P 1'
#
loop_
_entity.id
_entity.type
_entity.pdbx_description
1 polymer ?
#
loop_
_entity_poly.entity_id
_entity_poly.type
_entity_poly.pdbx_seq_one_letter_code
_entity_poly.pdbx_strand_id
1 'polypeptide(L)' 'AGTATAMATGHSNAGLSAWYLSMYLHKEAWGRLGFYGYDLQDQCGATNVFSLGSDEGCIGECRGANYPNYAMN' A
#
# COMPACT_ATOMS: atom_id res chain seq x y z
N ALA A 1 -5.20 9.21 -4.35
CA ALA A 1 -4.20 9.73 -3.40
C ALA A 1 -2.77 9.40 -3.84
N GLY A 2 -2.41 8.11 -3.95
CA GLY A 2 -1.04 7.68 -4.29
C GLY A 2 -0.43 8.33 -5.54
N THR A 3 -1.16 8.43 -6.65
CA THR A 3 -0.67 9.07 -7.89
C THR A 3 -0.32 10.54 -7.70
N ALA A 4 -1.12 11.30 -6.93
CA ALA A 4 -0.85 12.70 -6.68
C ALA A 4 0.44 12.87 -5.87
N THR A 5 0.65 12.04 -4.85
CA THR A 5 1.89 12.04 -4.06
C THR A 5 3.09 11.61 -4.91
N ALA A 6 2.95 10.57 -5.74
CA ALA A 6 4.02 10.14 -6.64
C ALA A 6 4.43 11.23 -7.63
N MET A 7 3.47 11.98 -8.19
CA MET A 7 3.76 13.12 -9.07
C MET A 7 4.44 14.26 -8.32
N ALA A 8 4.03 14.53 -7.08
CA ALA A 8 4.62 15.59 -6.27
C ALA A 8 6.06 15.28 -5.86
N THR A 9 6.41 14.01 -5.65
CA THR A 9 7.73 13.60 -5.15
C THR A 9 8.65 13.03 -6.24
N GLY A 10 8.11 12.63 -7.39
CA GLY A 10 8.83 11.84 -8.39
C GLY A 10 9.25 10.45 -7.87
N HIS A 11 8.58 9.90 -6.85
CA HIS A 11 8.99 8.66 -6.17
C HIS A 11 7.81 7.70 -5.93
N SER A 12 7.85 6.51 -6.53
CA SER A 12 6.80 5.50 -6.47
C SER A 12 6.46 5.05 -5.04
N ASN A 13 7.48 4.82 -4.20
CA ASN A 13 7.29 4.36 -2.83
C ASN A 13 6.58 5.39 -1.94
N ALA A 14 6.77 6.69 -2.21
CA ALA A 14 6.01 7.74 -1.55
C ALA A 14 4.54 7.71 -2.00
N GLY A 15 4.30 7.42 -3.29
CA GLY A 15 2.97 7.13 -3.81
C GLY A 15 2.30 5.93 -3.15
N LEU A 16 3.02 4.82 -2.95
CA LEU A 16 2.51 3.64 -2.24
C LEU A 16 2.19 3.94 -0.78
N SER A 17 3.04 4.70 -0.08
CA SER A 17 2.73 5.16 1.28
C SER A 17 1.41 5.96 1.34
N ALA A 18 1.21 6.86 0.38
CA ALA A 18 -0.02 7.64 0.28
C ALA A 18 -1.25 6.82 -0.17
N TRP A 19 -1.05 5.73 -0.90
CA TRP A 19 -2.12 4.76 -1.17
C TRP A 19 -2.63 4.17 0.16
N TYR A 20 -1.74 3.62 0.98
CA TYR A 20 -2.12 2.99 2.26
C TYR A 20 -2.71 3.99 3.26
N LEU A 21 -2.15 5.21 3.35
CA LEU A 21 -2.76 6.27 4.16
C LEU A 21 -4.19 6.58 3.73
N SER A 22 -4.47 6.59 2.42
CA SER A 22 -5.82 6.85 1.92
C SER A 22 -6.81 5.74 2.29
N MET A 23 -6.35 4.50 2.42
CA MET A 23 -7.19 3.39 2.87
C MET A 23 -7.55 3.52 4.35
N TYR A 24 -6.59 3.90 5.21
CA TYR A 24 -6.87 4.16 6.62
C TYR A 24 -7.85 5.30 6.81
N LEU A 25 -7.63 6.43 6.14
CA LEU A 25 -8.51 7.59 6.24
C LEU A 25 -9.91 7.29 5.69
N HIS A 26 -10.02 6.52 4.61
CA HIS A 26 -11.33 6.09 4.10
C HIS A 26 -12.05 5.21 5.13
N LYS A 27 -11.38 4.20 5.67
CA LYS A 27 -11.95 3.27 6.65
C LYS A 27 -12.52 4.02 7.85
N GLU A 28 -11.75 4.94 8.42
CA GLU A 28 -12.18 5.73 9.58
C GLU A 28 -13.25 6.77 9.23
N ALA A 29 -13.18 7.41 8.07
CA ALA A 29 -14.15 8.44 7.68
C ALA A 29 -15.55 7.87 7.41
N TRP A 30 -15.65 6.63 6.93
CA TRP A 30 -16.91 6.06 6.47
C TRP A 30 -17.37 4.82 7.25
N GLY A 31 -16.57 4.36 8.23
CA GLY A 31 -16.82 3.16 9.02
C GLY A 31 -16.83 1.86 8.19
N ARG A 32 -16.33 1.91 6.95
CA ARG A 32 -16.24 0.78 6.03
C ARG A 32 -15.10 1.00 5.04
N LEU A 33 -14.65 -0.08 4.40
CA LEU A 33 -13.67 0.00 3.32
C LEU A 33 -14.09 -0.89 2.14
N GLY A 34 -13.64 -2.15 2.09
CA GLY A 34 -13.96 -3.09 1.02
C GLY A 34 -14.64 -4.37 1.51
N PHE A 35 -14.59 -5.42 0.69
CA PHE A 35 -15.07 -6.75 1.04
C PHE A 35 -14.22 -7.40 2.15
N TYR A 36 -14.62 -8.58 2.62
CA TYR A 36 -13.89 -9.30 3.66
C TYR A 36 -12.47 -9.69 3.22
N GLY A 37 -11.45 -9.14 3.89
CA GLY A 37 -10.04 -9.36 3.56
C GLY A 37 -9.50 -8.42 2.47
N TYR A 38 -10.30 -7.47 1.97
CA TYR A 38 -9.86 -6.45 1.01
C TYR A 38 -8.61 -5.71 1.48
N ASP A 39 -8.57 -5.34 2.76
CA ASP A 39 -7.51 -4.52 3.32
C ASP A 39 -6.32 -5.31 3.86
N LEU A 40 -6.16 -6.60 3.50
CA LEU A 40 -5.01 -7.40 3.93
C LEU A 40 -3.69 -6.73 3.56
N GLN A 41 -3.54 -6.33 2.29
CA GLN A 41 -2.34 -5.62 1.85
C GLN A 41 -2.24 -4.22 2.46
N ASP A 42 -3.38 -3.58 2.72
CA ASP A 42 -3.40 -2.20 3.23
C ASP A 42 -3.04 -2.12 4.71
N GLN A 43 -3.43 -3.12 5.53
CA GLN A 43 -3.03 -3.21 6.93
C GLN A 43 -1.54 -3.52 7.08
N CYS A 44 -0.97 -4.35 6.21
CA CYS A 44 0.49 -4.58 6.16
C CYS A 44 1.25 -3.47 5.40
N GLY A 45 0.54 -2.61 4.67
CA GLY A 45 1.12 -1.74 3.67
C GLY A 45 2.13 -0.76 4.26
N ALA A 46 1.73 0.01 5.27
CA ALA A 46 2.57 1.07 5.83
C ALA A 46 3.92 0.58 6.39
N THR A 47 3.96 -0.61 7.00
CA THR A 47 5.21 -1.20 7.49
C THR A 47 6.08 -1.71 6.34
N ASN A 48 5.47 -2.24 5.29
CA ASN A 48 6.19 -2.93 4.21
C ASN A 48 6.61 -2.00 3.06
N VAL A 49 6.15 -0.74 3.01
CA VAL A 49 6.58 0.21 1.97
C VAL A 49 8.10 0.42 2.01
N PHE A 50 8.66 0.71 3.18
CA PHE A 50 10.11 1.01 3.35
C PHE A 50 10.86 -0.10 4.10
N SER A 51 10.25 -1.28 4.25
CA SER A 51 10.93 -2.41 4.87
C SER A 51 12.12 -2.87 4.03
N LEU A 52 13.12 -3.43 4.71
CA LEU A 52 14.26 -4.13 4.11
C LEU A 52 14.27 -5.62 4.50
N GLY A 53 13.18 -6.11 5.10
CA GLY A 53 12.98 -7.53 5.40
C GLY A 53 12.94 -8.39 4.14
N SER A 54 13.29 -9.67 4.27
CA SER A 54 13.52 -10.58 3.13
C SER A 54 12.37 -10.65 2.13
N ASP A 55 11.14 -10.72 2.62
CA ASP A 55 9.89 -10.90 1.88
C ASP A 55 8.98 -9.67 1.96
N GLU A 56 9.46 -8.60 2.57
CA GLU A 56 8.75 -7.32 2.71
C GLU A 56 9.38 -6.23 1.81
N GLY A 57 10.70 -6.19 1.71
CA GLY A 57 11.41 -5.10 1.04
C GLY A 57 11.45 -5.25 -0.47
N CYS A 58 10.73 -4.37 -1.18
CA CYS A 58 10.78 -4.28 -2.64
C CYS A 58 10.38 -2.87 -3.10
N ILE A 59 11.11 -2.32 -4.08
CA ILE A 59 10.73 -1.05 -4.72
C ILE A 59 9.40 -1.20 -5.46
N GLY A 60 8.58 -0.16 -5.49
CA GLY A 60 7.21 -0.23 -5.99
C GLY A 60 7.10 -0.75 -7.42
N GLU A 61 8.08 -0.42 -8.27
CA GLU A 61 8.17 -0.85 -9.66
C GLU A 61 8.46 -2.34 -9.84
N CYS A 62 9.10 -2.98 -8.86
CA CYS A 62 9.45 -4.40 -8.89
C CYS A 62 8.44 -5.30 -8.17
N ARG A 63 7.46 -4.72 -7.46
CA ARG A 63 6.37 -5.49 -6.87
C ARG A 63 5.43 -6.00 -7.96
N GLY A 64 4.66 -7.03 -7.63
CA GLY A 64 3.67 -7.60 -8.54
C GLY A 64 2.76 -8.58 -7.81
N ALA A 65 1.95 -9.33 -8.57
CA ALA A 65 0.99 -10.28 -8.01
C ALA A 65 1.63 -11.41 -7.16
N ASN A 66 2.95 -11.62 -7.26
CA ASN A 66 3.67 -12.59 -6.42
C ASN A 66 4.36 -11.96 -5.19
N TYR A 67 4.23 -10.65 -4.98
CA TYR A 67 4.67 -10.02 -3.73
C TYR A 67 3.73 -10.49 -2.60
N PRO A 68 4.21 -10.95 -1.43
CA PRO A 68 3.42 -11.78 -0.51
C PRO A 68 2.07 -11.18 -0.12
N ASN A 69 2.03 -9.88 0.20
CA ASN A 69 0.81 -9.21 0.62
C ASN A 69 -0.17 -8.97 -0.54
N TYR A 70 0.27 -9.03 -1.80
CA TYR A 70 -0.55 -8.75 -3.00
C TYR A 70 -1.09 -10.01 -3.65
N ALA A 71 -0.73 -11.19 -3.14
CA ALA A 71 -1.01 -12.47 -3.81
C ALA A 71 -2.46 -12.92 -3.73
N MET A 72 -3.30 -12.25 -2.94
CA MET A 72 -4.69 -12.65 -2.72
C MET A 72 -5.69 -11.55 -3.06
N ASN A 73 -5.41 -10.29 -2.72
CA ASN A 73 -6.32 -9.15 -2.90
C ASN A 73 -5.54 -7.86 -3.11
#